data_AF-A0ABC8ZJ64-F1
#
_entry.id   AF-A0ABC8ZJ64-F1
#
_cell.length_a   1.000
_cell.length_b   1.000
_cell.length_c   1.000
_cell.angle_alpha   90.00
_cell.angle_beta   90.00
_cell.angle_gamma   90.00
#
_symmetry.space_group_name_H-M   'P 1'
#
loop_
_entity.id
_entity.type
_entity.pdbx_description
1 polymer ?
#
loop_
_entity_poly.entity_id
_entity_poly.type
_entity_poly.pdbx_seq_one_letter_code
_entity_poly.pdbx_strand_id
1 'polypeptide(L)'
;MQGGGAVDEVDGDHSSAGEQQQQAMAIGWPTDVRHVAHVTFDRFHGFRGVPEELQLQLEGRAAPSASNTVFGVSTESMQCSYDGRGNSVPTILLHLQRRLYTQGGLAAEGIFRIAADGAQEQRARDHLNSSGVVPDQGVDVHCLAGLIKAWFRELPGGVLDSLPADEVARCQTEEDCARLCATRLPAPKAALLDWAVNLMADVAREEKANKMGTRNLAMVFAPNMTQAADPLTALKHAVQVMNFLNMLIERALKQQQPSSADHLRQSPSC
;
A
#
# COMPACT_ATOMS: atom_id res chain seq x y z
N MET A 1 -77.37 -9.12 69.05
CA MET A 1 -78.13 -7.92 68.64
C MET A 1 -77.73 -7.63 67.20
N GLN A 2 -78.62 -7.98 66.25
CA GLN A 2 -79.25 -7.02 65.30
C GLN A 2 -78.20 -6.33 64.42
N GLY A 3 -78.07 -6.58 63.11
CA GLY A 3 -79.04 -7.01 62.10
C GLY A 3 -79.57 -5.79 61.33
N GLY A 4 -79.33 -5.74 60.01
CA GLY A 4 -79.91 -4.78 59.04
C GLY A 4 -78.84 -4.04 58.23
N GLY A 5 -78.91 -3.90 56.90
CA GLY A 5 -79.88 -4.28 55.87
C GLY A 5 -79.14 -4.53 54.55
N ALA A 6 -79.63 -5.43 53.70
CA ALA A 6 -80.63 -5.19 52.65
C ALA A 6 -79.95 -4.79 51.32
N VAL A 7 -80.28 -5.59 50.32
CA VAL A 7 -79.76 -5.70 48.95
C VAL A 7 -80.56 -4.81 47.97
N ASP A 8 -80.15 -4.88 46.70
CA ASP A 8 -80.79 -4.42 45.46
C ASP A 8 -80.38 -3.01 44.98
N GLU A 9 -80.08 -2.73 43.70
CA GLU A 9 -80.33 -3.47 42.47
C GLU A 9 -79.43 -2.97 41.31
N VAL A 10 -79.32 -3.86 40.33
CA VAL A 10 -78.72 -3.87 39.00
C VAL A 10 -78.99 -2.63 38.12
N ASP A 11 -78.00 -2.16 37.35
CA ASP A 11 -78.06 -2.09 35.87
C ASP A 11 -76.83 -1.41 35.24
N GLY A 12 -76.32 -1.99 34.15
CA GLY A 12 -75.17 -1.46 33.41
C GLY A 12 -74.58 -2.45 32.42
N ASP A 13 -75.27 -2.59 31.31
CA ASP A 13 -75.08 -3.57 30.24
C ASP A 13 -73.77 -3.45 29.43
N HIS A 14 -73.34 -4.61 28.94
CA HIS A 14 -72.61 -4.90 27.69
C HIS A 14 -71.39 -4.04 27.26
N SER A 15 -70.21 -4.68 27.20
CA SER A 15 -69.62 -5.17 25.93
C SER A 15 -68.11 -5.34 26.05
N SER A 16 -67.65 -6.58 25.88
CA SER A 16 -66.25 -6.93 25.67
C SER A 16 -65.76 -6.37 24.33
N ALA A 17 -65.12 -5.21 24.36
CA ALA A 17 -64.31 -4.71 23.26
C ALA A 17 -62.84 -5.11 23.50
N GLY A 18 -62.25 -5.73 22.47
CA GLY A 18 -61.01 -6.50 22.54
C GLY A 18 -59.81 -5.80 23.17
N GLU A 19 -59.01 -6.62 23.86
CA GLU A 19 -57.68 -6.30 24.37
C GLU A 19 -56.74 -5.95 23.21
N GLN A 20 -56.67 -4.66 22.86
CA GLN A 20 -55.47 -4.11 22.25
C GLN A 20 -54.53 -3.74 23.39
N GLN A 21 -53.60 -4.65 23.69
CA GLN A 21 -52.57 -4.43 24.68
C GLN A 21 -51.62 -3.34 24.17
N GLN A 22 -51.95 -2.10 24.54
CA GLN A 22 -51.13 -0.94 24.26
C GLN A 22 -49.88 -1.06 25.13
N GLN A 23 -48.78 -1.53 24.54
CA GLN A 23 -47.48 -1.55 25.20
C GLN A 23 -47.11 -0.11 25.55
N ALA A 24 -47.29 0.23 26.83
CA ALA A 24 -46.80 1.47 27.39
C ALA A 24 -45.28 1.50 27.20
N MET A 25 -44.77 2.48 26.45
CA MET A 25 -43.33 2.71 26.38
C MET A 25 -42.84 3.13 27.77
N ALA A 26 -42.26 2.19 28.51
CA ALA A 26 -41.59 2.46 29.76
C ALA A 26 -40.18 2.99 29.46
N ILE A 27 -39.94 4.26 29.75
CA ILE A 27 -38.61 4.86 29.64
C ILE A 27 -37.78 4.36 30.83
N GLY A 28 -36.70 3.62 30.56
CA GLY A 28 -35.81 3.04 31.58
C GLY A 28 -34.99 4.09 32.34
N TRP A 29 -34.31 3.66 33.40
CA TRP A 29 -33.45 4.54 34.21
C TRP A 29 -32.24 5.05 33.39
N PRO A 30 -31.72 6.27 33.65
CA PRO A 30 -30.59 6.83 32.89
C PRO A 30 -29.31 5.98 32.89
N THR A 31 -29.19 5.05 33.85
CA THR A 31 -28.07 4.11 33.98
C THR A 31 -28.32 2.76 33.31
N ASP A 32 -29.53 2.51 32.80
CA ASP A 32 -29.89 1.27 32.11
C ASP A 32 -29.49 1.35 30.63
N VAL A 33 -28.21 1.63 30.39
CA VAL A 33 -27.61 1.69 29.05
C VAL A 33 -26.92 0.36 28.77
N ARG A 34 -27.46 -0.39 27.82
CA ARG A 34 -26.81 -1.61 27.31
C ARG A 34 -26.00 -1.27 26.08
N HIS A 35 -24.69 -1.51 26.13
CA HIS A 35 -23.84 -1.45 24.94
C HIS A 35 -24.13 -2.67 24.07
N VAL A 36 -24.95 -2.49 23.04
CA VAL A 36 -25.45 -3.58 22.19
C VAL A 36 -24.44 -4.00 21.12
N ALA A 37 -23.41 -3.18 20.87
CA ALA A 37 -22.35 -3.47 19.92
C ALA A 37 -21.04 -2.78 20.30
N HIS A 38 -19.92 -3.43 20.02
CA HIS A 38 -18.59 -2.87 20.13
C HIS A 38 -17.99 -2.74 18.73
N VAL A 39 -18.02 -1.52 18.20
CA VAL A 39 -17.48 -1.21 16.88
C VAL A 39 -16.01 -0.81 17.05
N THR A 40 -15.11 -1.51 16.36
CA THR A 40 -13.71 -1.12 16.24
C THR A 40 -13.41 -0.67 14.83
N PHE A 41 -12.41 0.19 14.67
CA PHE A 41 -11.91 0.56 13.35
C PHE A 41 -10.61 -0.18 13.07
N ASP A 42 -10.63 -1.02 12.04
CA ASP A 42 -9.48 -1.69 11.44
C ASP A 42 -9.08 -0.89 10.20
N ARG A 43 -7.83 -0.43 10.16
CA ARG A 43 -7.32 0.40 9.06
C ARG A 43 -7.43 -0.28 7.69
N PHE A 44 -7.33 -1.61 7.65
CA PHE A 44 -7.30 -2.40 6.42
C PHE A 44 -8.68 -2.97 6.07
N HIS A 45 -9.55 -3.17 7.07
CA HIS A 45 -10.84 -3.85 6.91
C HIS A 45 -12.03 -2.96 7.26
N GLY A 46 -11.81 -1.67 7.53
CA GLY A 46 -12.86 -0.73 7.89
C GLY A 46 -13.40 -0.95 9.29
N PHE A 47 -14.67 -0.57 9.50
CA PHE A 47 -15.32 -0.80 10.79
C PHE A 47 -15.63 -2.30 10.98
N ARG A 48 -15.15 -2.88 12.07
CA ARG A 48 -15.47 -4.25 12.51
C ARG A 48 -16.43 -4.19 13.70
N GLY A 49 -17.27 -5.22 13.85
CA GLY A 49 -18.27 -5.29 14.92
C GLY A 49 -19.46 -4.35 14.70
N VAL A 50 -19.66 -3.87 13.47
CA VAL A 50 -20.83 -3.08 13.07
C VAL A 50 -22.05 -3.99 13.03
N PRO A 51 -23.16 -3.63 13.70
CA PRO A 51 -24.43 -4.34 13.58
C PRO A 51 -24.93 -4.42 12.14
N GLU A 52 -25.61 -5.51 11.80
CA GLU A 52 -26.08 -5.80 10.43
C GLU A 52 -27.00 -4.70 9.89
N GLU A 53 -27.80 -4.08 10.76
CA GLU A 53 -28.66 -2.94 10.43
C GLU A 53 -27.89 -1.66 10.01
N LEU A 54 -26.63 -1.51 10.46
CA LEU A 54 -25.75 -0.39 10.12
C LEU A 54 -24.76 -0.75 9.01
N GLN A 55 -24.55 -2.04 8.71
CA GLN A 55 -23.68 -2.47 7.61
C GLN A 55 -24.19 -1.96 6.26
N LEU A 56 -25.49 -2.05 5.99
CA LEU A 56 -26.12 -1.55 4.75
C LEU A 56 -25.97 -0.02 4.55
N GLN A 57 -25.78 0.74 5.65
CA GLN A 57 -25.53 2.18 5.59
C GLN A 57 -24.05 2.53 5.35
N LEU A 58 -23.15 1.57 5.60
CA LEU A 58 -21.70 1.69 5.38
C LEU A 58 -21.24 1.03 4.08
N GLU A 59 -22.02 0.11 3.51
CA GLU A 59 -21.75 -0.49 2.21
C GLU A 59 -21.68 0.60 1.12
N GLY A 60 -20.48 0.81 0.58
CA GLY A 60 -20.18 1.86 -0.41
C GLY A 60 -19.63 3.17 0.18
N ARG A 61 -19.63 3.34 1.51
CA ARG A 61 -18.86 4.40 2.18
C ARG A 61 -17.55 3.83 2.68
N ALA A 62 -16.47 4.06 1.91
CA ALA A 62 -15.12 3.87 2.41
C ALA A 62 -15.00 4.55 3.78
N ALA A 63 -14.38 3.86 4.74
CA ALA A 63 -14.21 4.42 6.08
C ALA A 63 -13.58 5.81 5.97
N PRO A 64 -13.96 6.77 6.84
CA PRO A 64 -13.30 8.06 6.91
C PRO A 64 -11.91 7.86 7.52
N SER A 65 -11.00 7.22 6.77
CA SER A 65 -9.58 7.34 6.99
C SER A 65 -9.23 8.79 6.69
N ALA A 66 -8.47 9.43 7.57
CA ALA A 66 -8.07 10.84 7.45
C ALA A 66 -7.23 11.14 6.18
N SER A 67 -7.00 10.17 5.32
CA SER A 67 -6.37 10.35 4.02
C SER A 67 -6.67 9.15 3.11
N ASN A 68 -7.41 9.36 2.02
CA ASN A 68 -7.34 8.47 0.85
C ASN A 68 -6.02 8.66 0.06
N THR A 69 -5.07 9.42 0.62
CA THR A 69 -3.81 9.74 -0.05
C THR A 69 -2.94 8.49 -0.16
N VAL A 70 -2.61 8.13 -1.39
CA VAL A 70 -1.72 7.01 -1.73
C VAL A 70 -0.25 7.42 -1.62
N PHE A 71 0.03 8.71 -1.81
CA PHE A 71 1.34 9.32 -1.69
C PHE A 71 1.49 10.02 -0.34
N GLY A 72 2.71 10.14 0.19
CA GLY A 72 2.94 10.88 1.45
C GLY A 72 2.67 10.08 2.73
N VAL A 73 2.29 8.80 2.63
CA VAL A 73 1.89 8.00 3.79
C VAL A 73 3.03 7.07 4.22
N SER A 74 3.13 6.80 5.52
CA SER A 74 4.09 5.82 6.05
C SER A 74 3.82 4.42 5.49
N THR A 75 4.87 3.63 5.29
CA THR A 75 4.79 2.24 4.82
C THR A 75 4.06 1.33 5.80
N GLU A 76 4.07 1.65 7.10
CA GLU A 76 3.34 0.95 8.17
C GLU A 76 1.82 1.16 8.10
N SER A 77 1.42 2.16 7.33
CA SER A 77 0.07 2.71 7.26
C SER A 77 -0.65 2.37 5.95
N MET A 78 -0.01 1.58 5.08
CA MET A 78 -0.56 1.22 3.77
C MET A 78 -1.00 -0.23 3.70
N GLN A 79 -2.02 -0.50 2.89
CA GLN A 79 -2.38 -1.86 2.52
C GLN A 79 -1.22 -2.48 1.73
N CYS A 80 -0.68 -3.57 2.26
CA CYS A 80 0.38 -4.34 1.62
C CYS A 80 -0.16 -5.64 1.02
N SER A 81 0.57 -6.15 0.05
CA SER A 81 0.40 -7.46 -0.56
C SER A 81 1.78 -8.05 -0.87
N TYR A 82 1.84 -9.30 -1.29
CA TYR A 82 3.11 -9.97 -1.56
C TYR A 82 3.42 -9.99 -3.05
N ASP A 83 4.67 -9.69 -3.40
CA ASP A 83 5.16 -9.95 -4.76
C ASP A 83 5.47 -11.44 -4.97
N GLY A 84 5.89 -11.82 -6.18
CA GLY A 84 6.26 -13.20 -6.50
C GLY A 84 7.49 -13.74 -5.76
N ARG A 85 8.20 -12.90 -4.99
CA ARG A 85 9.40 -13.24 -4.20
C ARG A 85 9.12 -13.25 -2.70
N GLY A 86 7.89 -12.94 -2.28
CA GLY A 86 7.50 -12.90 -0.88
C GLY A 86 7.78 -11.57 -0.17
N ASN A 87 8.11 -10.50 -0.92
CA ASN A 87 8.26 -9.16 -0.35
C ASN A 87 6.87 -8.58 -0.03
N SER A 88 6.68 -8.10 1.20
CA SER A 88 5.49 -7.34 1.58
C SER A 88 5.62 -5.89 1.08
N VAL A 89 4.84 -5.55 0.07
CA VAL A 89 4.92 -4.27 -0.67
C VAL A 89 3.54 -3.62 -0.73
N PRO A 90 3.43 -2.28 -0.61
CA PRO A 90 2.19 -1.55 -0.81
C PRO A 90 1.49 -1.97 -2.11
N THR A 91 0.22 -2.36 -2.00
CA THR A 91 -0.56 -2.95 -3.09
C THR A 91 -0.56 -2.05 -4.34
N ILE A 92 -0.54 -0.73 -4.15
CA ILE A 92 -0.49 0.21 -5.27
C ILE A 92 0.76 0.05 -6.15
N LEU A 93 1.93 -0.19 -5.56
CA LEU A 93 3.18 -0.34 -6.32
C LEU A 93 3.12 -1.57 -7.21
N LEU A 94 2.55 -2.67 -6.70
CA LEU A 94 2.33 -3.89 -7.48
C LEU A 94 1.39 -3.63 -8.67
N HIS A 95 0.34 -2.82 -8.48
CA HIS A 95 -0.55 -2.44 -9.58
C HIS A 95 0.14 -1.57 -10.63
N LEU A 96 0.90 -0.55 -10.20
CA LEU A 96 1.67 0.31 -11.10
C LEU A 96 2.71 -0.49 -11.90
N GLN A 97 3.44 -1.40 -11.24
CA GLN A 97 4.39 -2.29 -11.91
C GLN A 97 3.71 -3.22 -12.90
N ARG A 98 2.61 -3.88 -12.50
CA ARG A 98 1.86 -4.77 -13.41
C ARG A 98 1.43 -4.01 -14.66
N ARG A 99 0.89 -2.80 -14.50
CA ARG A 99 0.47 -1.95 -15.61
C ARG A 99 1.65 -1.55 -16.49
N LEU A 100 2.76 -1.13 -15.89
CA LEU A 100 3.99 -0.82 -16.61
C LEU A 100 4.45 -2.02 -17.47
N TYR A 101 4.40 -3.24 -16.94
CA TYR A 101 4.84 -4.44 -17.65
C TYR A 101 3.88 -4.81 -18.79
N THR A 102 2.57 -4.84 -18.51
CA THR A 102 1.54 -5.20 -19.51
C THR A 102 1.45 -4.22 -20.67
N GLN A 103 1.84 -2.95 -20.47
CA GLN A 103 1.89 -1.94 -21.52
C GLN A 103 3.23 -1.88 -22.27
N GLY A 104 4.14 -2.83 -22.04
CA GLY A 104 5.45 -2.86 -22.71
C GLY A 104 6.46 -1.84 -22.18
N GLY A 105 6.24 -1.30 -20.98
CA GLY A 105 7.11 -0.28 -20.37
C GLY A 105 8.56 -0.73 -20.15
N LEU A 106 8.81 -2.04 -20.03
CA LEU A 106 10.18 -2.57 -19.95
C LEU A 106 11.00 -2.30 -21.21
N ALA A 107 10.37 -2.27 -22.40
CA ALA A 107 11.05 -2.00 -23.66
C ALA A 107 11.01 -0.52 -24.08
N ALA A 108 10.29 0.33 -23.34
CA ALA A 108 10.09 1.73 -23.70
C ALA A 108 11.38 2.55 -23.54
N GLU A 109 11.80 3.23 -24.62
CA GLU A 109 13.03 4.02 -24.63
C GLU A 109 13.05 5.09 -23.54
N GLY A 110 14.10 5.11 -22.72
CA GLY A 110 14.27 6.09 -21.65
C GLY A 110 13.28 5.95 -20.49
N ILE A 111 12.67 4.77 -20.28
CA ILE A 111 11.78 4.51 -19.14
C ILE A 111 12.45 4.90 -17.81
N PHE A 112 11.69 5.49 -16.88
CA PHE A 112 12.16 6.17 -15.65
C PHE A 112 13.03 7.42 -15.83
N ARG A 113 13.63 7.67 -17.00
CA ARG A 113 14.40 8.90 -17.27
C ARG A 113 13.54 10.01 -17.85
N ILE A 114 12.74 9.69 -18.87
CA ILE A 114 11.86 10.65 -19.53
C ILE A 114 10.72 11.01 -18.58
N ALA A 115 10.45 12.31 -18.43
CA ALA A 115 9.30 12.81 -17.69
C ALA A 115 8.05 12.73 -18.57
N ALA A 116 6.92 12.35 -17.97
CA ALA A 116 5.64 12.39 -18.65
C ALA A 116 5.11 13.83 -18.74
N ASP A 117 3.97 13.99 -19.41
CA ASP A 117 3.20 15.22 -19.33
C ASP A 117 2.75 15.45 -17.87
N GLY A 118 3.16 16.56 -17.27
CA GLY A 118 2.84 16.89 -15.88
C GLY A 118 1.33 16.96 -15.63
N ALA A 119 0.52 17.36 -16.62
CA ALA A 119 -0.94 17.37 -16.48
C ALA A 119 -1.53 15.95 -16.46
N GLN A 120 -0.91 15.01 -17.16
CA GLN A 120 -1.30 13.59 -17.13
C GLN A 120 -0.89 12.94 -15.81
N GLU A 121 0.32 13.21 -15.34
CA GLU A 121 0.83 12.71 -14.05
C GLU A 121 -0.05 13.20 -12.89
N GLN A 122 -0.41 14.48 -12.89
CA GLN A 122 -1.29 15.04 -11.86
C GLN A 122 -2.69 14.42 -11.89
N ARG A 123 -3.29 14.23 -13.08
CA ARG A 123 -4.60 13.58 -13.20
C ARG A 123 -4.57 12.12 -12.71
N ALA A 124 -3.53 11.37 -13.08
CA ALA A 124 -3.37 10.00 -12.63
C ALA A 124 -3.16 9.94 -11.11
N ARG A 125 -2.40 10.87 -10.54
CA ARG A 125 -2.21 11.02 -9.10
C ARG A 125 -3.52 11.32 -8.36
N ASP A 126 -4.32 12.26 -8.85
CA ASP A 126 -5.61 12.60 -8.22
C ASP A 126 -6.60 11.43 -8.27
N HIS A 127 -6.59 10.67 -9.36
CA HIS A 127 -7.36 9.43 -9.46
C HIS A 127 -6.91 8.37 -8.47
N LEU A 128 -5.58 8.20 -8.31
CA LEU A 128 -5.02 7.28 -7.32
C LEU A 128 -5.43 7.67 -5.89
N ASN A 129 -5.32 8.95 -5.53
CA ASN A 129 -5.68 9.46 -4.21
C ASN A 129 -7.19 9.44 -3.93
N SER A 130 -8.05 9.33 -4.95
CA SER A 130 -9.50 9.30 -4.76
C SER A 130 -10.06 7.88 -4.79
N SER A 131 -9.56 7.03 -5.68
CA SER A 131 -10.08 5.68 -5.91
C SER A 131 -9.21 4.56 -5.35
N GLY A 132 -7.92 4.80 -5.09
CA GLY A 132 -6.95 3.76 -4.76
C GLY A 132 -6.59 2.83 -5.93
N VAL A 133 -7.07 3.12 -7.15
CA VAL A 133 -6.93 2.26 -8.33
C VAL A 133 -6.16 2.98 -9.44
N VAL A 134 -5.29 2.25 -10.14
CA VAL A 134 -4.54 2.79 -11.28
C VAL A 134 -5.48 2.94 -12.49
N PRO A 135 -5.59 4.13 -13.12
CA PRO A 135 -6.54 4.35 -14.22
C PRO A 135 -6.30 3.39 -15.39
N ASP A 136 -7.35 2.72 -15.90
CA ASP A 136 -7.23 1.69 -16.94
C ASP A 136 -6.82 2.20 -18.33
N GLN A 137 -7.14 3.46 -18.64
CA GLN A 137 -6.91 4.06 -19.96
C GLN A 137 -6.25 5.43 -19.85
N GLY A 138 -5.47 5.81 -20.87
CA GLY A 138 -4.93 7.17 -21.00
C GLY A 138 -3.74 7.51 -20.09
N VAL A 139 -3.11 6.52 -19.45
CA VAL A 139 -1.85 6.70 -18.71
C VAL A 139 -0.74 6.02 -19.49
N ASP A 140 0.26 6.79 -19.92
CA ASP A 140 1.42 6.28 -20.65
C ASP A 140 2.45 5.65 -19.70
N VAL A 141 3.36 4.86 -20.25
CA VAL A 141 4.38 4.14 -19.49
C VAL A 141 5.36 5.07 -18.76
N HIS A 142 5.68 6.24 -19.30
CA HIS A 142 6.54 7.22 -18.62
C HIS A 142 5.80 7.86 -17.46
N CYS A 143 4.48 8.08 -17.56
CA CYS A 143 3.67 8.53 -16.43
C CYS A 143 3.63 7.46 -15.32
N LEU A 144 3.43 6.17 -15.66
CA LEU A 144 3.50 5.09 -14.67
C LEU A 144 4.85 5.04 -13.96
N ALA A 145 5.95 5.16 -14.72
CA ALA A 145 7.30 5.23 -14.17
C ALA A 145 7.52 6.47 -13.29
N GLY A 146 6.96 7.62 -13.69
CA GLY A 146 6.97 8.86 -12.92
C GLY A 146 6.27 8.69 -11.57
N LEU A 147 5.07 8.11 -11.56
CA LEU A 147 4.28 7.83 -10.36
C LEU A 147 5.01 6.89 -9.39
N ILE A 148 5.66 5.83 -9.89
CA ILE A 148 6.46 4.92 -9.05
C ILE A 148 7.61 5.71 -8.37
N LYS A 149 8.35 6.53 -9.12
CA LYS A 149 9.42 7.36 -8.53
C LYS A 149 8.89 8.38 -7.53
N ALA A 150 7.79 9.05 -7.87
CA ALA A 150 7.14 10.03 -7.00
C ALA A 150 6.70 9.39 -5.68
N TRP A 151 6.18 8.17 -5.73
CA TRP A 151 5.78 7.42 -4.53
C TRP A 151 6.94 7.25 -3.55
N PHE A 152 8.13 6.85 -4.01
CA PHE A 152 9.32 6.72 -3.15
C PHE A 152 9.79 8.07 -2.60
N ARG A 153 9.83 9.09 -3.47
CA ARG A 153 10.27 10.44 -3.10
C ARG A 153 9.40 11.08 -2.04
N GLU A 154 8.13 10.72 -1.97
CA GLU A 154 7.16 11.34 -1.09
C GLU A 154 6.94 10.56 0.21
N LEU A 155 7.68 9.48 0.44
CA LEU A 155 7.66 8.83 1.75
C LEU A 155 8.07 9.82 2.85
N PRO A 156 7.46 9.75 4.05
CA PRO A 156 7.84 10.60 5.19
C PRO A 156 9.33 10.51 5.58
N GLY A 157 10.01 9.43 5.17
CA GLY A 157 11.45 9.33 5.13
C GLY A 157 11.87 8.37 4.02
N GLY A 158 13.01 8.64 3.40
CA GLY A 158 13.56 7.82 2.32
C GLY A 158 13.79 6.37 2.76
N VAL A 159 13.71 5.46 1.79
CA VAL A 159 13.96 4.03 2.01
C VAL A 159 15.39 3.81 2.51
N LEU A 160 16.35 4.58 1.99
CA LEU A 160 17.77 4.45 2.32
C LEU A 160 18.22 5.38 3.45
N ASP A 161 17.36 6.27 3.96
CA ASP A 161 17.73 7.21 5.05
C ASP A 161 18.03 6.50 6.38
N SER A 162 17.60 5.25 6.53
CA SER A 162 17.94 4.41 7.68
C SER A 162 19.37 3.86 7.62
N LEU A 163 20.07 4.01 6.49
CA LEU A 163 21.45 3.57 6.32
C LEU A 163 22.42 4.71 6.67
N PRO A 164 23.39 4.49 7.59
CA PRO A 164 24.41 5.48 7.87
C PRO A 164 25.29 5.76 6.65
N ALA A 165 25.48 7.03 6.31
CA ALA A 165 26.23 7.45 5.13
C ALA A 165 27.67 6.89 5.09
N ASP A 166 28.33 6.78 6.24
CA ASP A 166 29.67 6.22 6.35
C ASP A 166 29.72 4.71 6.10
N GLU A 167 28.67 3.97 6.48
CA GLU A 167 28.54 2.54 6.18
C GLU A 167 28.24 2.29 4.70
N VAL A 168 27.37 3.11 4.09
CA VAL A 168 27.13 3.08 2.64
C VAL A 168 28.42 3.36 1.88
N ALA A 169 29.22 4.34 2.32
CA ALA A 169 30.50 4.68 1.72
C ALA A 169 31.56 3.58 1.82
N ARG A 170 31.48 2.71 2.85
CA ARG A 170 32.39 1.58 3.05
C ARG A 170 32.04 0.35 2.21
N CYS A 171 30.86 0.30 1.60
CA CYS A 171 30.48 -0.83 0.76
C CYS A 171 31.29 -0.81 -0.55
N GLN A 172 32.06 -1.86 -0.80
CA GLN A 172 32.90 -2.00 -2.01
C GLN A 172 32.43 -3.13 -2.92
N THR A 173 31.55 -4.01 -2.41
CA THR A 173 31.03 -5.18 -3.14
C THR A 173 29.52 -5.26 -3.06
N GLU A 174 28.95 -6.05 -3.96
CA GLU A 174 27.52 -6.38 -4.00
C GLU A 174 27.05 -7.04 -2.70
N GLU A 175 27.86 -7.94 -2.15
CA GLU A 175 27.62 -8.65 -0.90
C GLU A 175 27.65 -7.70 0.32
N ASP A 176 28.53 -6.69 0.32
CA ASP A 176 28.55 -5.68 1.38
C ASP A 176 27.25 -4.90 1.41
N CYS A 177 26.76 -4.46 0.24
CA CYS A 177 25.51 -3.72 0.13
C CYS A 177 24.33 -4.55 0.63
N ALA A 178 24.25 -5.80 0.17
CA ALA A 178 23.21 -6.74 0.58
C ALA A 178 23.20 -6.98 2.10
N ARG A 179 24.38 -7.20 2.68
CA ARG A 179 24.55 -7.40 4.13
C ARG A 179 24.16 -6.16 4.92
N LEU A 180 24.53 -4.97 4.44
CA LEU A 180 24.13 -3.71 5.06
C LEU A 180 22.60 -3.55 5.06
N CYS A 181 21.94 -3.79 3.93
CA CYS A 181 20.48 -3.77 3.84
C CYS A 181 19.83 -4.73 4.84
N ALA A 182 20.31 -5.98 4.92
CA ALA A 182 19.76 -6.99 5.80
C ALA A 182 19.95 -6.69 7.31
N THR A 183 20.99 -5.93 7.66
CA THR A 183 21.33 -5.65 9.07
C THR A 183 20.79 -4.32 9.57
N ARG A 184 20.61 -3.33 8.68
CA ARG A 184 20.25 -1.95 9.06
C ARG A 184 18.84 -1.54 8.67
N LEU A 185 18.26 -2.12 7.61
CA LEU A 185 16.92 -1.74 7.19
C LEU A 185 15.85 -2.49 7.98
N PRO A 186 14.82 -1.79 8.49
CA PRO A 186 13.61 -2.43 8.97
C PRO A 186 12.99 -3.30 7.87
N ALA A 187 12.37 -4.42 8.24
CA ALA A 187 11.82 -5.39 7.28
C ALA A 187 10.90 -4.76 6.21
N PRO A 188 10.00 -3.79 6.50
CA PRO A 188 9.20 -3.14 5.47
C PRO A 188 10.04 -2.36 4.45
N LYS A 189 11.08 -1.64 4.90
CA LYS A 189 11.99 -0.89 4.01
C LYS A 189 12.89 -1.83 3.21
N ALA A 190 13.34 -2.93 3.79
CA ALA A 190 14.12 -3.95 3.10
C ALA A 190 13.31 -4.61 1.98
N ALA A 191 12.05 -4.99 2.24
CA ALA A 191 11.14 -5.56 1.25
C ALA A 191 10.85 -4.58 0.10
N LEU A 192 10.64 -3.30 0.42
CA LEU A 192 10.47 -2.23 -0.58
C LEU A 192 11.70 -2.03 -1.46
N LEU A 193 12.90 -2.02 -0.84
CA LEU A 193 14.15 -1.87 -1.57
C LEU A 193 14.40 -3.07 -2.48
N ASP A 194 14.18 -4.30 -1.98
CA ASP A 194 14.34 -5.51 -2.78
C ASP A 194 13.39 -5.51 -3.98
N TRP A 195 12.12 -5.17 -3.77
CA TRP A 195 11.15 -5.01 -4.86
C TRP A 195 11.60 -3.97 -5.90
N ALA A 196 12.06 -2.80 -5.46
CA ALA A 196 12.53 -1.74 -6.36
C ALA A 196 13.78 -2.14 -7.14
N VAL A 197 14.73 -2.81 -6.49
CA VAL A 197 15.95 -3.32 -7.11
C VAL A 197 15.62 -4.37 -8.17
N ASN A 198 14.66 -5.25 -7.90
CA ASN A 198 14.20 -6.24 -8.89
C ASN A 198 13.48 -5.58 -10.08
N LEU A 199 12.65 -4.57 -9.86
CA LEU A 199 12.05 -3.77 -10.93
C LEU A 199 13.12 -3.12 -11.81
N MET A 200 14.14 -2.51 -11.19
CA MET A 200 15.27 -1.92 -11.93
C MET A 200 16.08 -2.98 -12.68
N ALA A 201 16.29 -4.17 -12.10
CA ALA A 201 16.96 -5.27 -12.78
C ALA A 201 16.17 -5.76 -14.01
N ASP A 202 14.85 -5.85 -13.92
CA ASP A 202 14.00 -6.20 -15.06
C ASP A 202 14.11 -5.19 -16.20
N VAL A 203 14.17 -3.89 -15.88
CA VAL A 203 14.38 -2.83 -16.88
C VAL A 203 15.78 -2.89 -17.48
N ALA A 204 16.82 -3.05 -16.65
CA ALA A 204 18.20 -3.13 -17.11
C ALA A 204 18.44 -4.34 -18.03
N ARG A 205 17.67 -5.43 -17.87
CA ARG A 205 17.74 -6.58 -18.77
C ARG A 205 17.36 -6.24 -20.21
N GLU A 206 16.43 -5.30 -20.37
CA GLU A 206 15.94 -4.81 -21.67
C GLU A 206 16.73 -3.58 -22.17
N GLU A 207 17.93 -3.33 -21.63
CA GLU A 207 18.78 -2.16 -21.95
C GLU A 207 18.98 -1.95 -23.45
N LYS A 208 19.05 -3.03 -24.24
CA LYS A 208 19.21 -2.95 -25.69
C LYS A 208 18.06 -2.17 -26.36
N ALA A 209 16.84 -2.35 -25.88
CA ALA A 209 15.65 -1.64 -26.36
C ALA A 209 15.51 -0.28 -25.67
N ASN A 210 15.49 -0.26 -24.33
CA ASN A 210 15.10 0.91 -23.57
C ASN A 210 16.23 1.92 -23.28
N LYS A 211 17.51 1.55 -23.49
CA LYS A 211 18.72 2.37 -23.24
C LYS A 211 18.99 2.71 -21.77
N MET A 212 18.41 1.96 -20.84
CA MET A 212 18.46 2.17 -19.40
C MET A 212 19.20 1.03 -18.70
N GLY A 213 20.54 1.07 -18.70
CA GLY A 213 21.37 0.15 -17.90
C GLY A 213 21.36 0.46 -16.40
N THR A 214 22.03 -0.39 -15.61
CA THR A 214 22.08 -0.32 -14.14
C THR A 214 22.48 1.06 -13.61
N ARG A 215 23.52 1.67 -14.18
CA ARG A 215 24.01 3.00 -13.79
C ARG A 215 22.99 4.10 -14.06
N ASN A 216 22.30 4.05 -15.19
CA ASN A 216 21.28 5.04 -15.55
C ASN A 216 20.09 4.94 -14.61
N LEU A 217 19.67 3.72 -14.27
CA LEU A 217 18.58 3.48 -13.32
C LEU A 217 18.95 3.93 -11.91
N ALA A 218 20.14 3.59 -11.43
CA ALA A 218 20.63 4.04 -10.13
C ALA A 218 20.65 5.57 -10.04
N MET A 219 21.08 6.26 -11.09
CA MET A 219 21.11 7.73 -11.14
C MET A 219 19.71 8.35 -11.03
N VAL A 220 18.70 7.79 -11.70
CA VAL A 220 17.33 8.34 -11.66
C VAL A 220 16.56 7.92 -10.40
N PHE A 221 16.92 6.81 -9.74
CA PHE A 221 16.26 6.34 -8.52
C PHE A 221 16.90 6.88 -7.23
N ALA A 222 18.22 7.05 -7.17
CA ALA A 222 18.92 7.57 -6.00
C ALA A 222 18.26 8.82 -5.36
N PRO A 223 17.93 9.90 -6.10
CA PRO A 223 17.31 11.08 -5.50
C PRO A 223 15.88 10.84 -4.97
N ASN A 224 15.23 9.76 -5.37
CA ASN A 224 13.90 9.40 -4.88
C ASN A 224 13.96 8.45 -3.67
N MET A 225 15.14 7.98 -3.27
CA MET A 225 15.32 6.99 -2.20
C MET A 225 15.84 7.60 -0.89
N THR A 226 16.22 8.87 -0.89
CA THR A 226 16.78 9.58 0.26
C THR A 226 16.23 10.99 0.42
N GLN A 227 16.06 11.45 1.66
CA GLN A 227 15.77 12.85 2.00
C GLN A 227 17.02 13.48 2.64
N ALA A 228 17.78 14.26 1.88
CA ALA A 228 18.99 14.89 2.41
C ALA A 228 18.67 16.28 2.99
N ALA A 229 19.10 16.53 4.24
CA ALA A 229 18.82 17.77 4.95
C ALA A 229 19.78 18.94 4.61
N ASP A 230 21.04 18.66 4.25
CA ASP A 230 22.08 19.67 4.00
C ASP A 230 22.67 19.52 2.57
N PRO A 231 22.82 20.59 1.76
CA PRO A 231 23.23 20.50 0.36
C PRO A 231 24.62 19.88 0.09
N LEU A 232 25.62 20.13 0.94
CA LEU A 232 26.98 19.63 0.73
C LEU A 232 27.09 18.15 1.11
N THR A 233 26.42 17.77 2.19
CA THR A 233 26.31 16.37 2.62
C THR A 233 25.45 15.58 1.63
N ALA A 234 24.39 16.19 1.11
CA ALA A 234 23.51 15.62 0.09
C ALA A 234 24.28 15.22 -1.17
N LEU A 235 25.18 16.08 -1.67
CA LEU A 235 25.92 15.81 -2.90
C LEU A 235 26.87 14.61 -2.76
N LYS A 236 27.64 14.55 -1.66
CA LYS A 236 28.54 13.42 -1.38
C LYS A 236 27.76 12.13 -1.17
N HIS A 237 26.68 12.21 -0.40
CA HIS A 237 25.81 11.07 -0.11
C HIS A 237 25.11 10.57 -1.37
N ALA A 238 24.68 11.46 -2.28
CA ALA A 238 24.00 11.08 -3.52
C ALA A 238 24.88 10.19 -4.43
N VAL A 239 26.18 10.50 -4.54
CA VAL A 239 27.11 9.67 -5.33
C VAL A 239 27.27 8.28 -4.70
N GLN A 240 27.36 8.22 -3.38
CA GLN A 240 27.48 6.95 -2.64
C GLN A 240 26.22 6.11 -2.79
N VAL A 241 25.04 6.72 -2.64
CA VAL A 241 23.73 6.08 -2.82
C VAL A 241 23.56 5.58 -4.25
N MET A 242 23.96 6.36 -5.25
CA MET A 242 23.93 5.93 -6.65
C MET A 242 24.81 4.68 -6.86
N ASN A 243 26.05 4.68 -6.37
CA ASN A 243 26.93 3.51 -6.50
C ASN A 243 26.38 2.30 -5.74
N PHE A 244 25.82 2.52 -4.55
CA PHE A 244 25.18 1.50 -3.72
C PHE A 244 24.00 0.84 -4.46
N LEU A 245 23.09 1.65 -5.01
CA LEU A 245 21.98 1.15 -5.83
C LEU A 245 22.48 0.41 -7.07
N ASN A 246 23.50 0.93 -7.76
CA ASN A 246 24.07 0.27 -8.94
C ASN A 246 24.56 -1.16 -8.61
N MET A 247 25.31 -1.32 -7.52
CA MET A 247 25.78 -2.63 -7.05
C MET A 247 24.61 -3.57 -6.71
N LEU A 248 23.56 -3.07 -6.05
CA LEU A 248 22.38 -3.88 -5.76
C LEU A 248 21.66 -4.36 -7.03
N ILE A 249 21.54 -3.50 -8.05
CA ILE A 249 20.92 -3.85 -9.33
C ILE A 249 21.79 -4.89 -10.08
N GLU A 250 23.10 -4.70 -10.13
CA GLU A 250 24.04 -5.66 -10.74
C GLU A 250 23.96 -7.03 -10.08
N ARG A 251 23.89 -7.07 -8.75
CA ARG A 251 23.69 -8.29 -7.97
C ARG A 251 22.38 -8.99 -8.34
N ALA A 252 21.28 -8.25 -8.41
CA ALA A 252 19.97 -8.80 -8.76
C ALA A 252 19.95 -9.38 -10.19
N LEU A 253 20.60 -8.70 -11.15
CA LEU A 253 20.76 -9.21 -12.51
C LEU A 253 21.53 -10.54 -12.54
N LYS A 254 22.65 -10.65 -11.80
CA LYS A 254 23.45 -11.88 -11.72
C LYS A 254 22.66 -13.04 -11.14
N GLN A 255 21.85 -12.80 -10.11
CA GLN A 255 21.02 -13.83 -9.48
C GLN A 255 19.89 -14.34 -10.38
N GLN A 256 19.46 -13.53 -11.35
CA GLN A 256 18.38 -13.86 -12.27
C GLN A 256 18.87 -14.53 -13.56
N GLN A 257 20.19 -14.54 -13.84
CA GLN A 257 20.73 -15.34 -14.93
C GLN A 257 20.68 -16.82 -14.54
N PRO A 258 19.94 -17.67 -15.28
CA PRO A 258 20.02 -19.10 -15.03
C PRO A 258 21.46 -19.53 -15.26
N SER A 259 22.05 -20.20 -14.26
CA SER A 259 23.34 -20.85 -14.42
C SER A 259 23.26 -21.73 -15.68
N SER A 260 24.04 -21.40 -16.70
CA SER A 260 24.17 -22.14 -17.95
C SER A 260 24.72 -23.58 -17.75
N ALA A 261 24.86 -24.04 -16.51
CA ALA A 261 25.28 -25.38 -16.13
C ALA A 261 24.18 -26.46 -16.24
N ASP A 262 22.89 -26.10 -16.36
CA ASP A 262 21.81 -27.11 -16.45
C ASP A 262 21.48 -27.59 -17.87
N HIS A 263 22.02 -26.95 -18.91
CA HIS A 263 21.79 -27.37 -20.31
C HIS A 263 22.68 -28.53 -20.79
N LEU A 264 23.63 -29.01 -19.98
CA LEU A 264 24.52 -30.14 -20.31
C LEU A 264 24.13 -31.46 -19.63
N ARG A 265 23.02 -31.52 -18.88
CA ARG A 265 22.56 -32.76 -18.20
C ARG A 265 21.40 -33.49 -18.89
N GLN A 266 20.95 -33.01 -20.04
CA GLN A 266 19.91 -33.69 -20.82
C GLN A 266 20.35 -33.87 -22.27
N SER A 267 21.45 -34.58 -22.49
CA SER A 267 21.62 -35.36 -23.71
C SER A 267 21.00 -36.74 -23.46
N PRO A 268 19.99 -37.17 -24.24
CA PRO A 268 19.53 -38.54 -24.17
C PRO A 268 20.66 -39.44 -24.70
N SER A 269 21.05 -40.43 -23.90
CA SER A 269 21.85 -41.55 -24.38
C SER A 269 21.04 -42.32 -25.42
N CYS A 270 21.74 -42.84 -26.43
CA CYS A 270 21.29 -43.49 -27.66
C CYS A 270 20.00 -44.33 -27.59
#